data_AF-D1AFI3-F1
#
_entry.id   AF-D1AFI3-F1
#
_cell.length_a   1.000
_cell.length_b   1.000
_cell.length_c   1.000
_cell.angle_alpha   90.00
_cell.angle_beta   90.00
_cell.angle_gamma   90.00
#
_symmetry.space_group_name_H-M   'P 1'
#
loop_
_entity.id
_entity.type
_entity.pdbx_description
1 polymer ?
#
loop_
_entity_poly.entity_id
_entity_poly.type
_entity_poly.pdbx_seq_one_letter_code
_entity_poly.pdbx_strand_id
1 'polypeptide(L)'
;MPGEQKGIQDLYFPNRSYRENTHFPSIMAAVENLDFEQAVSEFDKLIPSERKSYIIMSSVLKNFLEPRKINFNLLFQTGAELYKNIGELGFYFQAILDKNSADNEDVRKYADLLMQLSIAGVMKVQEESNGYPEKPINGMVWLDGACIDVWNDFLANYFDIIRDYKNYYNSRLIQSRIVFSIKRHYSYEIARSTYNMGLANSKIGEMETALKCYQAVVDDFQEILDQPLEYFAENMEAVHELYYLGEALEKYIDLEGHSDETLRNQYRKVKELENMIKAKMNI
;
A
#
# COMPACT_ATOMS: atom_id res chain seq x y z
N MET A 1 -23.44 -18.86 25.74
CA MET A 1 -22.17 -19.51 25.35
C MET A 1 -21.28 -18.41 24.79
N PRO A 2 -20.12 -18.11 25.37
CA PRO A 2 -19.18 -17.16 24.79
C PRO A 2 -18.49 -17.86 23.60
N GLY A 3 -18.60 -17.28 22.41
CA GLY A 3 -17.95 -17.78 21.20
C GLY A 3 -16.44 -17.54 21.26
N GLU A 4 -15.67 -18.56 20.88
CA GLU A 4 -14.21 -18.46 20.72
C GLU A 4 -13.88 -17.40 19.66
N GLN A 5 -13.15 -16.37 20.08
CA GLN A 5 -12.46 -15.47 19.15
C GLN A 5 -11.33 -16.27 18.49
N LYS A 6 -11.45 -16.54 17.20
CA LYS A 6 -10.29 -16.97 16.40
C LYS A 6 -9.29 -15.82 16.35
N GLY A 7 -8.10 -16.04 16.91
CA GLY A 7 -7.02 -15.08 16.87
C GLY A 7 -6.48 -14.86 15.45
N ILE A 8 -5.90 -13.68 15.23
CA ILE A 8 -5.28 -13.22 13.97
C ILE A 8 -4.29 -14.26 13.37
N GLN A 9 -3.72 -15.14 14.19
CA GLN A 9 -2.83 -16.23 13.78
C GLN A 9 -3.48 -17.25 12.82
N ASP A 10 -4.81 -17.40 12.82
CA ASP A 10 -5.51 -18.36 11.96
C ASP A 10 -5.62 -17.92 10.50
N LEU A 11 -5.47 -16.61 10.22
CA LEU A 11 -5.67 -16.05 8.88
C LEU A 11 -4.43 -16.12 7.98
N TYR A 12 -3.22 -16.18 8.57
CA TYR A 12 -1.97 -16.03 7.80
C TYR A 12 -1.15 -17.32 7.63
N PHE A 13 -1.42 -18.37 8.41
CA PHE A 13 -0.67 -19.63 8.36
C PHE A 13 -1.60 -20.85 8.37
N PRO A 14 -2.20 -21.22 7.22
CA PRO A 14 -3.19 -22.29 7.14
C PRO A 14 -2.59 -23.70 7.26
N ASN A 15 -1.26 -23.86 7.22
CA ASN A 15 -0.60 -25.16 7.35
C ASN A 15 -0.35 -25.54 8.82
N ARG A 16 -1.04 -26.57 9.32
CA ARG A 16 -0.86 -27.12 10.68
C ARG A 16 0.58 -27.54 11.00
N SER A 17 1.39 -27.90 9.99
CA SER A 17 2.80 -28.29 10.16
C SER A 17 3.70 -27.18 10.70
N TYR A 18 3.29 -25.90 10.61
CA TYR A 18 4.06 -24.79 11.17
C TYR A 18 3.74 -24.55 12.66
N ARG A 19 2.55 -24.93 13.14
CA ARG A 19 2.15 -24.76 14.55
C ARG A 19 2.80 -25.76 15.49
N GLU A 20 3.18 -26.92 14.96
CA GLU A 20 3.87 -27.97 15.73
C GLU A 20 5.40 -27.81 15.73
N ASN A 21 5.92 -26.75 15.11
CA ASN A 21 7.35 -26.51 15.03
C ASN A 21 7.89 -25.87 16.31
N THR A 22 8.74 -26.60 17.04
CA THR A 22 9.13 -26.34 18.43
C THR A 22 9.89 -25.03 18.66
N HIS A 23 10.38 -24.38 17.60
CA HIS A 23 11.17 -23.14 17.70
C HIS A 23 10.36 -21.86 17.45
N PHE A 24 9.17 -21.94 16.85
CA PHE A 24 8.40 -20.73 16.52
C PHE A 24 8.00 -19.91 17.76
N PRO A 25 7.55 -20.52 18.87
CA PRO A 25 7.32 -19.78 20.12
C PRO A 25 8.59 -19.09 20.66
N SER A 26 9.76 -19.70 20.49
CA SER A 26 11.04 -19.14 20.93
C SER A 26 11.51 -17.96 20.06
N ILE A 27 11.25 -18.01 18.75
CA ILE A 27 11.50 -16.90 17.83
C ILE A 27 10.60 -15.72 18.19
N MET A 28 9.31 -15.98 18.39
CA MET A 28 8.35 -14.93 18.77
C MET A 28 8.70 -14.32 20.13
N ALA A 29 9.08 -15.14 21.13
CA ALA A 29 9.52 -14.65 22.43
C ALA A 29 10.80 -13.79 22.33
N ALA A 30 11.75 -14.17 21.47
CA ALA A 30 12.96 -13.37 21.24
C ALA A 30 12.63 -12.03 20.54
N VAL A 31 11.73 -12.04 19.55
CA VAL A 31 11.22 -10.83 18.89
C VAL A 31 10.39 -9.95 19.84
N GLU A 32 9.64 -10.54 20.76
CA GLU A 32 8.90 -9.84 21.82
C GLU A 32 9.85 -9.13 22.80
N ASN A 33 11.00 -9.73 23.08
CA ASN A 33 12.03 -9.17 23.97
C ASN A 33 13.08 -8.30 23.27
N LEU A 34 12.92 -8.03 21.96
CA LEU A 34 13.90 -7.32 21.13
C LEU A 34 15.30 -7.97 21.10
N ASP A 35 15.39 -9.26 21.42
CA ASP A 35 16.61 -10.05 21.32
C ASP A 35 16.72 -10.63 19.90
N PHE A 36 17.09 -9.76 18.96
CA PHE A 36 17.15 -10.12 17.54
C PHE A 36 18.27 -11.12 17.23
N GLU A 37 19.33 -11.16 18.02
CA GLU A 37 20.38 -12.18 17.90
C GLU A 37 19.82 -13.57 18.25
N GLN A 38 19.06 -13.66 19.34
CA GLN A 38 18.38 -14.90 19.71
C GLN A 38 17.29 -15.28 18.70
N ALA A 39 16.52 -14.31 18.20
CA ALA A 39 15.50 -14.55 17.18
C ALA A 39 16.13 -15.12 15.90
N VAL A 40 17.24 -14.54 15.44
CA VAL A 40 18.00 -15.03 14.27
C VAL A 40 18.60 -16.41 14.55
N SER A 41 19.13 -16.66 15.74
CA SER A 41 19.68 -17.96 16.14
C SER A 41 18.62 -19.07 16.16
N GLU A 42 17.44 -18.82 16.74
CA GLU A 42 16.32 -19.77 16.74
C GLU A 42 15.74 -19.95 15.33
N PHE A 43 15.72 -18.89 14.54
CA PHE A 43 15.30 -18.94 13.15
C PHE A 43 16.29 -19.75 12.28
N ASP A 44 17.60 -19.61 12.50
CA ASP A 44 18.65 -20.37 11.81
C ASP A 44 18.51 -21.89 12.07
N LYS A 45 18.01 -22.30 13.24
CA LYS A 45 17.72 -23.70 13.57
C LYS A 45 16.54 -24.29 12.79
N LEU A 46 15.66 -23.45 12.25
CA LEU A 46 14.51 -23.87 11.45
C LEU A 46 14.85 -24.13 9.97
N ILE A 47 16.07 -23.80 9.53
CA ILE A 47 16.44 -23.84 8.11
C ILE A 47 17.08 -25.20 7.78
N PRO A 48 16.44 -26.06 6.95
CA PRO A 48 17.17 -27.15 6.32
C PRO A 48 18.26 -26.55 5.42
N SER A 49 19.48 -27.09 5.49
CA SER A 49 20.70 -26.57 4.86
C SER A 49 20.66 -26.32 3.33
N GLU A 50 19.52 -26.51 2.67
CA GLU A 50 19.36 -26.47 1.22
C GLU A 50 18.46 -25.34 0.67
N ARG A 51 17.80 -24.52 1.52
CA ARG A 51 16.96 -23.42 1.01
C ARG A 51 17.64 -22.05 1.06
N LYS A 52 18.21 -21.66 -0.10
CA LYS A 52 18.89 -20.36 -0.35
C LYS A 52 18.07 -19.12 0.06
N SER A 53 16.75 -19.19 0.03
CA SER A 53 15.86 -18.08 0.41
C SER A 53 15.96 -17.68 1.89
N TYR A 54 16.30 -18.61 2.79
CA TYR A 54 16.43 -18.37 4.22
C TYR A 54 17.84 -17.93 4.63
N ILE A 55 18.87 -18.38 3.90
CA ILE A 55 20.25 -17.89 4.04
C ILE A 55 20.32 -16.39 3.68
N ILE A 56 19.55 -15.96 2.68
CA ILE A 56 19.42 -14.54 2.32
C ILE A 56 18.77 -13.76 3.47
N MET A 57 17.73 -14.30 4.13
CA MET A 57 17.03 -13.61 5.22
C MET A 57 17.91 -13.47 6.48
N SER A 58 18.63 -14.52 6.87
CA SER A 58 19.64 -14.49 7.96
C SER A 58 20.82 -13.57 7.63
N SER A 59 21.30 -13.57 6.38
CA SER A 59 22.36 -12.67 5.91
C SER A 59 21.92 -11.20 5.84
N VAL A 60 20.68 -10.92 5.44
CA VAL A 60 20.12 -9.56 5.43
C VAL A 60 19.93 -9.07 6.86
N LEU A 61 19.37 -9.89 7.75
CA LEU A 61 19.23 -9.55 9.17
C LEU A 61 20.59 -9.29 9.84
N LYS A 62 21.60 -10.14 9.62
CA LYS A 62 22.95 -9.96 10.16
C LYS A 62 23.69 -8.75 9.60
N ASN A 63 23.43 -8.35 8.34
CA ASN A 63 24.09 -7.19 7.72
C ASN A 63 23.37 -5.85 7.98
N PHE A 64 22.10 -5.85 8.38
CA PHE A 64 21.33 -4.63 8.66
C PHE A 64 21.31 -4.23 10.15
N LEU A 65 21.53 -5.19 11.05
CA LEU A 65 21.63 -4.94 12.50
C LEU A 65 22.96 -4.27 12.91
N GLU A 66 24.01 -4.37 12.11
CA GLU A 66 25.13 -3.41 12.17
C GLU A 66 24.81 -2.21 11.27
N PRO A 67 24.88 -0.95 11.75
CA PRO A 67 24.71 0.23 10.91
C PRO A 67 25.93 0.41 10.00
N ARG A 68 26.07 -0.47 9.00
CA ARG A 68 26.95 -0.26 7.85
C ARG A 68 26.07 0.21 6.70
N LYS A 69 26.54 1.24 6.01
CA LYS A 69 25.93 1.82 4.82
C LYS A 69 25.36 0.71 3.93
N ILE A 70 24.04 0.61 3.87
CA ILE A 70 23.35 -0.31 2.97
C ILE A 70 23.83 0.06 1.57
N ASN A 71 24.61 -0.84 0.96
CA ASN A 71 25.05 -0.64 -0.40
C ASN A 71 23.88 -1.00 -1.31
N PHE A 72 23.03 -0.01 -1.57
CA PHE A 72 21.87 -0.15 -2.45
C PHE A 72 22.24 -0.76 -3.80
N ASN A 73 23.45 -0.51 -4.31
CA ASN A 73 23.92 -1.14 -5.54
C ASN A 73 23.96 -2.67 -5.43
N LEU A 74 24.23 -3.25 -4.26
CA LEU A 74 24.25 -4.70 -4.06
C LEU A 74 22.83 -5.31 -4.01
N LEU A 75 21.86 -4.57 -3.48
CA LEU A 75 20.44 -4.94 -3.47
C LEU A 75 19.87 -4.97 -4.90
N PHE A 76 20.29 -4.04 -5.77
CA PHE A 76 19.89 -4.01 -7.18
C PHE A 76 20.72 -4.96 -8.07
N GLN A 77 21.98 -5.25 -7.72
CA GLN A 77 22.87 -6.09 -8.54
C GLN A 77 22.62 -7.59 -8.42
N THR A 78 21.98 -8.06 -7.35
CA THR A 78 21.87 -9.51 -7.08
C THR A 78 20.72 -10.21 -7.82
N GLY A 79 19.92 -9.50 -8.61
CA GLY A 79 18.72 -10.07 -9.22
C GLY A 79 17.73 -10.61 -8.18
N ALA A 80 17.87 -10.19 -6.92
CA ALA A 80 17.00 -10.58 -5.83
C ALA A 80 15.60 -10.03 -6.06
N GLU A 81 14.61 -10.84 -5.72
CA GLU A 81 13.18 -10.52 -5.76
C GLU A 81 12.90 -9.25 -4.94
N LEU A 82 12.73 -8.11 -5.60
CA LEU A 82 12.56 -6.81 -4.94
C LEU A 82 11.30 -6.81 -4.06
N TYR A 83 10.20 -7.39 -4.54
CA TYR A 83 8.97 -7.58 -3.74
C TYR A 83 9.25 -8.33 -2.43
N LYS A 84 10.19 -9.28 -2.41
CA LYS A 84 10.53 -10.02 -1.19
C LYS A 84 11.20 -9.10 -0.18
N ASN A 85 12.19 -8.33 -0.61
CA ASN A 85 12.91 -7.41 0.27
C ASN A 85 12.00 -6.28 0.80
N ILE A 86 11.16 -5.70 -0.07
CA ILE A 86 10.18 -4.68 0.33
C ILE A 86 9.12 -5.30 1.24
N GLY A 87 8.65 -6.51 0.92
CA GLY A 87 7.71 -7.27 1.72
C GLY A 87 8.19 -7.51 3.14
N GLU A 88 9.39 -8.08 3.28
CA GLU A 88 10.01 -8.34 4.58
C GLU A 88 10.21 -7.06 5.39
N LEU A 89 10.77 -6.02 4.77
CA LEU A 89 10.98 -4.75 5.44
C LEU A 89 9.66 -4.09 5.88
N GLY A 90 8.63 -4.16 5.05
CA GLY A 90 7.30 -3.68 5.37
C GLY A 90 6.71 -4.39 6.60
N PHE A 91 6.85 -5.70 6.69
CA PHE A 91 6.41 -6.45 7.87
C PHE A 91 7.17 -6.03 9.14
N TYR A 92 8.48 -5.79 9.06
CA TYR A 92 9.24 -5.27 10.19
C TYR A 92 8.80 -3.88 10.60
N PHE A 93 8.60 -2.98 9.62
CA PHE A 93 8.07 -1.64 9.86
C PHE A 93 6.74 -1.70 10.61
N GLN A 94 5.78 -2.50 10.14
CA GLN A 94 4.48 -2.64 10.80
C GLN A 94 4.62 -3.22 12.21
N ALA A 95 5.41 -4.27 12.40
CA ALA A 95 5.59 -4.91 13.70
C ALA A 95 6.22 -3.97 14.74
N ILE A 96 7.14 -3.10 14.32
CA ILE A 96 7.75 -2.09 15.21
C ILE A 96 6.72 -0.98 15.48
N LEU A 97 5.97 -0.54 14.47
CA LEU A 97 4.89 0.45 14.63
C LEU A 97 3.81 -0.03 15.60
N ASP A 98 3.40 -1.29 15.56
CA ASP A 98 2.38 -1.85 16.46
C ASP A 98 2.81 -1.85 17.94
N LYS A 99 4.12 -1.89 18.19
CA LYS A 99 4.70 -1.96 19.55
C LYS A 99 5.12 -0.59 20.09
N ASN A 100 5.20 0.43 19.25
CA ASN A 100 5.75 1.72 19.59
C ASN A 100 4.80 2.85 19.20
N SER A 101 5.08 4.07 19.62
CA SER A 101 4.40 5.24 19.10
C SER A 101 4.91 5.57 17.68
N ALA A 102 4.09 6.25 16.88
CA ALA A 102 4.44 6.60 15.50
C ALA A 102 5.66 7.56 15.42
N ASP A 103 5.93 8.33 16.47
CA ASP A 103 7.09 9.23 16.60
C ASP A 103 8.37 8.54 17.09
N ASN A 104 8.32 7.23 17.34
CA ASN A 104 9.50 6.46 17.74
C ASN A 104 10.59 6.46 16.64
N GLU A 105 11.85 6.65 17.04
CA GLU A 105 12.99 6.77 16.11
C GLU A 105 13.21 5.51 15.27
N ASP A 106 13.02 4.32 15.83
CA ASP A 106 13.16 3.08 15.08
C ASP A 106 12.04 2.95 14.04
N VAL A 107 10.78 3.25 14.41
CA VAL A 107 9.67 3.27 13.45
C VAL A 107 10.01 4.19 12.27
N ARG A 108 10.51 5.39 12.57
CA ARG A 108 10.91 6.37 11.55
C ARG A 108 12.03 5.85 10.65
N LYS A 109 13.07 5.25 11.23
CA LYS A 109 14.20 4.67 10.50
C LYS A 109 13.76 3.58 9.52
N TYR A 110 12.85 2.68 9.94
CA TYR A 110 12.33 1.63 9.06
C TYR A 110 11.41 2.20 7.97
N ALA A 111 10.59 3.21 8.28
CA ALA A 111 9.78 3.91 7.28
C ALA A 111 10.63 4.58 6.20
N ASP A 112 11.69 5.31 6.60
CA ASP A 112 12.60 5.99 5.67
C ASP A 112 13.38 5.00 4.79
N LEU A 113 13.74 3.83 5.32
CA LEU A 113 14.38 2.77 4.54
C LEU A 113 13.41 2.15 3.53
N LEU A 114 12.16 1.87 3.94
CA LEU A 114 11.13 1.31 3.07
C LEU A 114 10.76 2.29 1.94
N MET A 115 10.71 3.58 2.25
CA MET A 115 10.55 4.65 1.26
C MET A 115 11.69 4.65 0.23
N GLN A 116 12.95 4.59 0.66
CA GLN A 116 14.10 4.56 -0.26
C GLN A 116 14.08 3.35 -1.19
N LEU A 117 13.75 2.16 -0.67
CA LEU A 117 13.59 0.96 -1.50
C LEU A 117 12.41 1.10 -2.47
N SER A 118 11.30 1.70 -2.03
CA SER A 118 10.13 1.95 -2.87
C SER A 118 10.43 2.90 -4.04
N ILE A 119 11.21 3.96 -3.81
CA ILE A 119 11.62 4.91 -4.86
C ILE A 119 12.41 4.19 -5.95
N ALA A 120 13.41 3.41 -5.57
CA ALA A 120 14.21 2.69 -6.56
C ALA A 120 13.40 1.56 -7.23
N GLY A 121 12.50 0.92 -6.47
CA GLY A 121 11.60 -0.10 -6.98
C GLY A 121 10.64 0.40 -8.05
N VAL A 122 10.02 1.56 -7.84
CA VAL A 122 9.09 2.13 -8.83
C VAL A 122 9.81 2.52 -10.11
N MET A 123 11.05 3.00 -10.04
CA MET A 123 11.86 3.30 -11.24
C MET A 123 12.09 2.04 -12.08
N LYS A 124 12.45 0.92 -11.45
CA LYS A 124 12.61 -0.37 -12.13
C LYS A 124 11.29 -0.83 -12.75
N VAL A 125 10.18 -0.79 -12.00
CA VAL A 125 8.87 -1.20 -12.51
C VAL A 125 8.44 -0.36 -13.71
N GLN A 126 8.68 0.95 -13.67
CA GLN A 126 8.39 1.85 -14.80
C GLN A 126 9.17 1.45 -16.06
N GLU A 127 10.48 1.23 -15.92
CA GLU A 127 11.36 0.82 -17.03
C GLU A 127 10.96 -0.55 -17.61
N GLU A 128 10.65 -1.52 -16.75
CA GLU A 128 10.35 -2.89 -17.15
C GLU A 128 8.86 -3.14 -17.49
N SER A 129 7.98 -2.16 -17.28
CA SER A 129 6.54 -2.26 -17.57
C SER A 129 6.23 -2.45 -19.06
N ASN A 130 7.18 -2.11 -19.95
CA ASN A 130 7.08 -2.32 -21.40
C ASN A 130 5.81 -1.71 -22.04
N GLY A 131 5.22 -0.67 -21.43
CA GLY A 131 3.97 -0.08 -21.91
C GLY A 131 2.75 -0.99 -21.72
N TYR A 132 2.72 -1.81 -20.68
CA TYR A 132 1.54 -2.55 -20.24
C TYR A 132 0.34 -1.61 -20.01
N PRO A 133 -0.91 -1.97 -20.40
CA PRO A 133 -1.38 -3.29 -20.78
C PRO A 133 -1.32 -3.64 -22.28
N GLU A 134 -0.96 -2.71 -23.17
CA GLU A 134 -0.95 -2.99 -24.61
C GLU A 134 0.12 -4.02 -25.00
N LYS A 135 1.15 -4.19 -24.17
CA LYS A 135 2.14 -5.27 -24.27
C LYS A 135 2.18 -6.09 -22.99
N PRO A 136 2.45 -7.41 -23.09
CA PRO A 136 2.60 -8.23 -21.90
C PRO A 136 3.79 -7.78 -21.04
N ILE A 137 3.63 -7.92 -19.74
CA ILE A 137 4.62 -7.64 -18.72
C ILE A 137 5.10 -8.94 -18.07
N ASN A 138 6.33 -8.96 -17.57
CA ASN A 138 6.81 -10.06 -16.75
C ASN A 138 6.05 -10.08 -15.41
N GLY A 139 5.54 -11.25 -15.00
CA GLY A 139 4.79 -11.40 -13.75
C GLY A 139 5.55 -10.94 -12.50
N MET A 140 6.88 -11.02 -12.49
CA MET A 140 7.72 -10.53 -11.40
C MET A 140 7.70 -8.99 -11.30
N VAL A 141 7.63 -8.28 -12.43
CA VAL A 141 7.53 -6.81 -12.45
C VAL A 141 6.18 -6.38 -11.91
N TRP A 142 5.12 -7.12 -12.26
CA TRP A 142 3.79 -6.90 -11.71
C TRP A 142 3.77 -7.13 -10.19
N LEU A 143 4.37 -8.24 -9.70
CA LEU A 143 4.47 -8.54 -8.27
C LEU A 143 5.31 -7.49 -7.50
N ASP A 144 6.45 -7.06 -8.07
CA ASP A 144 7.26 -5.97 -7.54
C ASP A 144 6.41 -4.70 -7.36
N GLY A 145 5.69 -4.29 -8.40
CA GLY A 145 4.84 -3.11 -8.33
C GLY A 145 3.68 -3.25 -7.36
N ALA A 146 2.98 -4.38 -7.36
CA ALA A 146 1.88 -4.64 -6.43
C ALA A 146 2.34 -4.60 -4.96
N CYS A 147 3.52 -5.15 -4.67
CA CYS A 147 4.10 -5.09 -3.32
C CYS A 147 4.45 -3.65 -2.91
N ILE A 148 5.07 -2.88 -3.82
CA ILE A 148 5.37 -1.46 -3.59
C ILE A 148 4.08 -0.67 -3.32
N ASP A 149 3.02 -0.89 -4.09
CA ASP A 149 1.74 -0.21 -3.93
C ASP A 149 1.13 -0.40 -2.54
N VAL A 150 1.09 -1.66 -2.06
CA VAL A 150 0.57 -2.00 -0.72
C VAL A 150 1.37 -1.28 0.36
N TRP A 151 2.69 -1.42 0.37
CA TRP A 151 3.51 -0.84 1.44
C TRP A 151 3.57 0.68 1.41
N ASN A 152 3.41 1.31 0.24
CA ASN A 152 3.28 2.77 0.17
C ASN A 152 1.94 3.28 0.69
N ASP A 153 0.89 2.45 0.73
CA ASP A 153 -0.36 2.82 1.40
C ASP A 153 -0.15 2.91 2.92
N PHE A 154 0.52 1.92 3.50
CA PHE A 154 0.93 1.92 4.90
C PHE A 154 1.86 3.10 5.22
N LEU A 155 2.86 3.36 4.39
CA LEU A 155 3.75 4.52 4.58
C LEU A 155 3.00 5.84 4.49
N ALA A 156 2.08 6.00 3.53
CA ALA A 156 1.28 7.22 3.43
C ALA A 156 0.46 7.44 4.72
N ASN A 157 -0.21 6.42 5.23
CA ASN A 157 -0.97 6.52 6.48
C ASN A 157 -0.05 6.88 7.66
N TYR A 158 1.11 6.24 7.77
CA TYR A 158 2.10 6.55 8.79
C TYR A 158 2.58 8.01 8.72
N PHE A 159 3.01 8.48 7.55
CA PHE A 159 3.48 9.85 7.37
C PHE A 159 2.38 10.88 7.58
N ASP A 160 1.11 10.53 7.34
CA ASP A 160 -0.01 11.41 7.68
C ASP A 160 -0.18 11.56 9.19
N ILE A 161 -0.11 10.46 9.94
CA ILE A 161 -0.23 10.45 11.41
C ILE A 161 0.82 11.36 12.04
N ILE A 162 2.07 11.27 11.59
CA ILE A 162 3.17 12.11 12.10
C ILE A 162 3.27 13.48 11.41
N ARG A 163 2.34 13.81 10.51
CA ARG A 163 2.26 15.07 9.76
C ARG A 163 3.51 15.40 8.93
N ASP A 164 4.21 14.37 8.46
CA ASP A 164 5.30 14.52 7.48
C ASP A 164 4.71 14.52 6.07
N TYR A 165 4.07 15.63 5.70
CA TYR A 165 3.32 15.72 4.44
C TYR A 165 4.19 15.63 3.18
N LYS A 166 5.50 15.90 3.30
CA LYS A 166 6.44 15.70 2.19
C LYS A 166 6.60 14.21 1.90
N ASN A 167 6.79 13.38 2.92
CA ASN A 167 6.90 11.94 2.72
C ASN A 167 5.54 11.27 2.45
N TYR A 168 4.44 11.81 3.00
CA TYR A 168 3.08 11.44 2.56
C TYR A 168 2.93 11.61 1.04
N TYR A 169 3.31 12.79 0.52
CA TYR A 169 3.26 13.07 -0.90
C TYR A 169 4.12 12.10 -1.71
N ASN A 170 5.35 11.83 -1.26
CA ASN A 170 6.23 10.87 -1.95
C ASN A 170 5.62 9.47 -2.01
N SER A 171 5.01 8.98 -0.92
CA SER A 171 4.33 7.68 -0.92
C SER A 171 3.21 7.63 -1.96
N ARG A 172 2.36 8.66 -2.00
CA ARG A 172 1.25 8.75 -2.97
C ARG A 172 1.76 8.88 -4.42
N LEU A 173 2.84 9.62 -4.63
CA LEU A 173 3.48 9.74 -5.95
C LEU A 173 4.03 8.38 -6.44
N ILE A 174 4.65 7.61 -5.55
CA ILE A 174 5.13 6.25 -5.86
C ILE A 174 3.97 5.34 -6.25
N GLN A 175 2.89 5.31 -5.45
CA GLN A 175 1.69 4.54 -5.79
C GLN A 175 1.12 4.95 -7.14
N SER A 176 1.01 6.25 -7.39
CA SER A 176 0.47 6.75 -8.65
C SER A 176 1.28 6.29 -9.85
N ARG A 177 2.61 6.34 -9.74
CA ARG A 177 3.52 5.80 -10.77
C ARG A 177 3.34 4.31 -10.98
N ILE A 178 3.17 3.51 -9.92
CA ILE A 178 2.88 2.08 -10.05
C ILE A 178 1.55 1.86 -10.78
N VAL A 179 0.50 2.57 -10.38
CA VAL A 179 -0.84 2.45 -10.99
C VAL A 179 -0.77 2.71 -12.48
N PHE A 180 -0.16 3.83 -12.88
CA PHE A 180 -0.03 4.17 -14.30
C PHE A 180 0.90 3.24 -15.09
N SER A 181 1.78 2.50 -14.42
CA SER A 181 2.71 1.56 -15.08
C SER A 181 2.10 0.17 -15.28
N ILE A 182 1.41 -0.35 -14.26
CA ILE A 182 1.02 -1.78 -14.24
C ILE A 182 -0.44 -2.05 -13.84
N LYS A 183 -1.22 -1.03 -13.47
CA LYS A 183 -2.64 -1.17 -13.06
C LYS A 183 -3.59 -0.25 -13.84
N ARG A 184 -3.15 0.43 -14.90
CA ARG A 184 -3.98 1.42 -15.60
C ARG A 184 -5.21 0.85 -16.33
N HIS A 185 -5.33 -0.47 -16.45
CA HIS A 185 -6.55 -1.12 -16.93
C HIS A 185 -7.61 -1.34 -15.84
N TYR A 186 -7.30 -1.06 -14.58
CA TYR A 186 -8.26 -1.00 -13.48
C TYR A 186 -8.67 0.46 -13.27
N SER A 187 -9.80 0.86 -13.83
CA SER A 187 -10.28 2.24 -13.80
C SER A 187 -10.47 2.77 -12.37
N TYR A 188 -10.96 1.94 -11.44
CA TYR A 188 -11.06 2.32 -10.03
C TYR A 188 -9.69 2.63 -9.37
N GLU A 189 -8.59 1.99 -9.81
CA GLU A 189 -7.24 2.28 -9.31
C GLU A 189 -6.76 3.64 -9.80
N ILE A 190 -7.12 4.02 -11.03
CA ILE A 190 -6.85 5.37 -11.58
C ILE A 190 -7.61 6.41 -10.76
N ALA A 191 -8.92 6.23 -10.53
CA ALA A 191 -9.72 7.15 -9.72
C ALA A 191 -9.11 7.34 -8.32
N ARG A 192 -8.81 6.23 -7.63
CA ARG A 192 -8.16 6.19 -6.32
C ARG A 192 -6.84 6.95 -6.30
N SER A 193 -5.96 6.62 -7.24
CA SER A 193 -4.61 7.19 -7.36
C SER A 193 -4.66 8.69 -7.60
N THR A 194 -5.47 9.14 -8.55
CA THR A 194 -5.61 10.55 -8.92
C THR A 194 -6.22 11.35 -7.77
N TYR A 195 -7.27 10.84 -7.11
CA TYR A 195 -7.83 11.44 -5.88
C TYR A 195 -6.78 11.57 -4.77
N ASN A 196 -6.03 10.50 -4.48
CA ASN A 196 -5.00 10.50 -3.44
C ASN A 196 -3.85 11.47 -3.76
N MET A 197 -3.51 11.64 -5.03
CA MET A 197 -2.58 12.69 -5.46
C MET A 197 -3.16 14.10 -5.22
N GLY A 198 -4.46 14.29 -5.42
CA GLY A 198 -5.15 15.53 -5.03
C GLY A 198 -5.00 15.82 -3.54
N LEU A 199 -5.27 14.83 -2.68
CA LEU A 199 -5.11 14.95 -1.23
C LEU A 199 -3.66 15.28 -0.85
N ALA A 200 -2.70 14.59 -1.45
CA ALA A 200 -1.27 14.82 -1.21
C ALA A 200 -0.84 16.24 -1.57
N ASN A 201 -1.22 16.73 -2.75
CA ASN A 201 -0.93 18.11 -3.17
C ASN A 201 -1.57 19.13 -2.23
N SER A 202 -2.82 18.91 -1.80
CA SER A 202 -3.49 19.79 -0.85
C SER A 202 -2.75 19.87 0.49
N LYS A 203 -2.31 18.74 1.03
CA LYS A 203 -1.55 18.69 2.31
C LYS A 203 -0.20 19.41 2.25
N ILE A 204 0.45 19.49 1.09
CA ILE A 204 1.70 20.24 0.92
C ILE A 204 1.49 21.70 0.47
N GLY A 205 0.24 22.16 0.33
CA GLY A 205 -0.09 23.54 -0.05
C GLY A 205 -0.23 23.79 -1.55
N GLU A 206 -0.09 22.77 -2.40
CA GLU A 206 -0.17 22.85 -3.87
C GLU A 206 -1.63 22.79 -4.34
N MET A 207 -2.42 23.78 -3.96
CA MET A 207 -3.89 23.77 -4.12
C MET A 207 -4.35 23.74 -5.59
N GLU A 208 -3.66 24.43 -6.50
CA GLU A 208 -4.00 24.40 -7.93
C GLU A 208 -3.80 23.00 -8.52
N THR A 209 -2.71 22.31 -8.15
CA THR A 209 -2.45 20.94 -8.57
C THR A 209 -3.46 19.98 -7.95
N ALA A 210 -3.80 20.16 -6.68
CA ALA A 210 -4.85 19.38 -6.02
C ALA A 210 -6.19 19.50 -6.76
N LEU A 211 -6.58 20.72 -7.12
CA LEU A 211 -7.80 20.99 -7.87
C LEU A 211 -7.82 20.28 -9.22
N LYS A 212 -6.71 20.33 -9.98
CA LYS A 212 -6.57 19.60 -11.26
C LYS A 212 -6.73 18.09 -11.09
N CYS A 213 -6.19 17.51 -10.02
CA CYS A 213 -6.37 16.10 -9.72
C CYS A 213 -7.84 15.75 -9.46
N TYR A 214 -8.52 16.53 -8.61
CA TYR A 214 -9.94 16.29 -8.35
C TYR A 214 -10.80 16.47 -9.59
N GLN A 215 -10.53 17.51 -10.40
CA GLN A 215 -11.22 17.71 -11.68
C GLN A 215 -11.06 16.52 -12.61
N ALA A 216 -9.84 15.97 -12.74
CA ALA A 216 -9.60 14.81 -13.59
C ALA A 216 -10.43 13.60 -13.17
N VAL A 217 -10.60 13.36 -11.86
CA VAL A 217 -11.50 12.29 -11.38
C VAL A 217 -12.95 12.59 -11.73
N VAL A 218 -13.40 13.85 -11.62
CA VAL A 218 -14.78 14.23 -11.99
C VAL A 218 -15.01 14.01 -13.49
N ASP A 219 -14.11 14.51 -14.33
CA ASP A 219 -14.24 14.45 -15.79
C ASP A 219 -14.24 13.02 -16.32
N ASP A 220 -13.31 12.19 -15.83
CA ASP A 220 -13.11 10.82 -16.34
C ASP A 220 -14.19 9.84 -15.84
N PHE A 221 -14.83 10.11 -14.69
CA PHE A 221 -15.71 9.14 -14.04
C PHE A 221 -17.18 9.57 -13.91
N GLN A 222 -17.56 10.78 -14.31
CA GLN A 222 -18.95 11.26 -14.20
C GLN A 222 -20.00 10.38 -14.90
N GLU A 223 -19.62 9.65 -15.96
CA GLU A 223 -20.53 8.76 -16.70
C GLU A 223 -21.05 7.61 -15.83
N ILE A 224 -20.35 7.28 -14.74
CA ILE A 224 -20.80 6.24 -13.80
C ILE A 224 -22.15 6.59 -13.16
N LEU A 225 -22.49 7.88 -13.08
CA LEU A 225 -23.75 8.35 -12.52
C LEU A 225 -24.96 7.92 -13.35
N ASP A 226 -24.77 7.56 -14.61
CA ASP A 226 -25.85 7.13 -15.51
C ASP A 226 -26.03 5.61 -15.54
N GLN A 227 -25.21 4.87 -14.79
CA GLN A 227 -25.34 3.43 -14.68
C GLN A 227 -26.56 3.03 -13.83
N PRO A 228 -27.29 1.96 -14.21
CA PRO A 228 -28.41 1.47 -13.41
C PRO A 228 -27.93 0.88 -12.08
N LEU A 229 -28.79 0.86 -11.07
CA LEU A 229 -28.44 0.33 -9.74
C LEU A 229 -27.97 -1.15 -9.78
N GLU A 230 -28.49 -1.93 -10.73
CA GLU A 230 -28.09 -3.31 -10.98
C GLU A 230 -26.60 -3.44 -11.35
N TYR A 231 -26.06 -2.48 -12.09
CA TYR A 231 -24.65 -2.47 -12.49
C TYR A 231 -23.73 -2.47 -11.26
N PHE A 232 -24.02 -1.64 -10.27
CA PHE A 232 -23.24 -1.55 -9.04
C PHE A 232 -23.34 -2.80 -8.15
N ALA A 233 -24.49 -3.49 -8.17
CA ALA A 233 -24.66 -4.71 -7.39
C ALA A 233 -23.78 -5.87 -7.92
N GLU A 234 -23.45 -5.83 -9.21
CA GLU A 234 -22.64 -6.85 -9.88
C GLU A 234 -21.18 -6.42 -10.07
N ASN A 235 -20.89 -5.13 -9.95
CA ASN A 235 -19.57 -4.56 -10.21
C ASN A 235 -19.04 -3.77 -9.01
N MET A 236 -18.19 -4.42 -8.20
CA MET A 236 -17.52 -3.77 -7.06
C MET A 236 -16.53 -2.68 -7.46
N GLU A 237 -15.93 -2.75 -8.66
CA GLU A 237 -15.04 -1.71 -9.16
C GLU A 237 -15.81 -0.41 -9.40
N ALA A 238 -17.03 -0.51 -9.95
CA ALA A 238 -17.93 0.62 -10.12
C ALA A 238 -18.35 1.27 -8.79
N VAL A 239 -18.52 0.46 -7.72
CA VAL A 239 -18.79 1.00 -6.38
C VAL A 239 -17.61 1.82 -5.88
N HIS A 240 -16.37 1.36 -6.11
CA HIS A 240 -15.17 2.12 -5.74
C HIS A 240 -14.98 3.38 -6.59
N GLU A 241 -15.25 3.33 -7.89
CA GLU A 241 -15.23 4.51 -8.76
C GLU A 241 -16.23 5.57 -8.30
N LEU A 242 -17.46 5.16 -7.99
CA LEU A 242 -18.49 6.05 -7.45
C LEU A 242 -18.05 6.69 -6.14
N TYR A 243 -17.42 5.92 -5.25
CA TYR A 243 -16.87 6.43 -3.99
C TYR A 243 -15.82 7.52 -4.24
N TYR A 244 -14.80 7.24 -5.08
CA TYR A 244 -13.75 8.23 -5.36
C TYR A 244 -14.26 9.44 -6.15
N LEU A 245 -15.26 9.28 -7.01
CA LEU A 245 -15.96 10.40 -7.65
C LEU A 245 -16.66 11.30 -6.61
N GLY A 246 -17.36 10.71 -5.65
CA GLY A 246 -18.01 11.45 -4.57
C GLY A 246 -17.02 12.25 -3.72
N GLU A 247 -15.92 11.61 -3.33
CA GLU A 247 -14.83 12.25 -2.58
C GLU A 247 -14.16 13.38 -3.38
N ALA A 248 -13.89 13.17 -4.67
CA ALA A 248 -13.31 14.20 -5.53
C ALA A 248 -14.25 15.40 -5.72
N LEU A 249 -15.54 15.16 -5.97
CA LEU A 249 -16.56 16.21 -6.09
C LEU A 249 -16.64 17.07 -4.82
N GLU A 250 -16.65 16.44 -3.65
CA GLU A 250 -16.65 17.17 -2.37
C GLU A 250 -15.43 18.11 -2.28
N LYS A 251 -14.22 17.57 -2.48
CA LYS A 251 -12.99 18.37 -2.38
C LYS A 251 -12.90 19.45 -3.44
N TYR A 252 -13.39 19.19 -4.65
CA TYR A 252 -13.42 20.16 -5.73
C TYR A 252 -14.35 21.34 -5.39
N ILE A 253 -15.59 21.06 -4.96
CA ILE A 253 -16.57 22.08 -4.58
C ILE A 253 -16.08 22.94 -3.41
N ASP A 254 -15.43 22.31 -2.43
CA ASP A 254 -14.84 22.98 -1.27
C ASP A 254 -13.74 23.96 -1.70
N LEU A 255 -12.87 23.57 -2.63
CA LEU A 255 -11.74 24.38 -3.08
C LEU A 255 -12.11 25.49 -4.09
N GLU A 256 -13.03 25.25 -5.03
CA GLU A 256 -13.45 26.27 -6.01
C GLU A 256 -14.36 27.35 -5.43
N GLY A 257 -14.87 27.19 -4.21
CA GLY A 257 -15.73 28.21 -3.61
C GLY A 257 -17.18 28.14 -4.10
N HIS A 258 -17.79 26.97 -3.94
CA HIS A 258 -19.23 26.79 -3.67
C HIS A 258 -20.26 27.21 -4.73
N SER A 259 -19.88 27.78 -5.88
CA SER A 259 -20.85 28.38 -6.81
C SER A 259 -21.32 27.50 -7.97
N ASP A 260 -20.67 26.36 -8.24
CA ASP A 260 -21.08 25.47 -9.34
C ASP A 260 -22.23 24.54 -8.93
N GLU A 261 -23.44 24.88 -9.38
CA GLU A 261 -24.65 24.10 -9.12
C GLU A 261 -24.64 22.75 -9.87
N THR A 262 -23.93 22.63 -10.99
CA THR A 262 -23.82 21.38 -11.74
C THR A 262 -23.08 20.34 -10.93
N LEU A 263 -21.91 20.72 -10.38
CA LEU A 263 -21.11 19.83 -9.52
C LEU A 263 -21.86 19.44 -8.25
N ARG A 264 -22.64 20.37 -7.65
CA ARG A 264 -23.50 20.06 -6.51
C ARG A 264 -24.60 19.05 -6.82
N ASN A 265 -25.23 19.17 -8.00
CA ASN A 265 -26.22 18.18 -8.46
C ASN A 265 -25.57 16.80 -8.66
N GLN A 266 -24.39 16.75 -9.26
CA GLN A 266 -23.63 15.50 -9.42
C GLN A 266 -23.29 14.89 -8.05
N TYR A 267 -22.79 15.67 -7.09
CA TYR A 267 -22.48 15.18 -5.74
C TYR A 267 -23.73 14.65 -5.01
N ARG A 268 -24.88 15.35 -5.12
CA ARG A 268 -26.16 14.87 -4.59
C ARG A 268 -26.54 13.52 -5.19
N LYS A 269 -26.41 13.36 -6.51
CA LYS A 269 -26.68 12.11 -7.22
C LYS A 269 -25.75 10.98 -6.76
N VAL A 270 -24.46 11.24 -6.53
CA VAL A 270 -23.54 10.25 -5.93
C VAL A 270 -24.06 9.78 -4.57
N LYS A 271 -24.44 10.70 -3.68
CA LYS A 271 -24.92 10.33 -2.34
C LYS A 271 -26.24 9.57 -2.35
N GLU A 272 -27.13 9.86 -3.29
CA GLU A 272 -28.34 9.07 -3.52
C GLU A 272 -27.99 7.64 -3.96
N LEU A 273 -27.11 7.48 -4.94
CA LEU A 273 -26.65 6.17 -5.41
C LEU A 273 -25.93 5.37 -4.32
N GLU A 274 -25.01 5.99 -3.55
CA GLU A 274 -24.33 5.34 -2.42
C GLU A 274 -25.34 4.77 -1.40
N ASN A 275 -26.40 5.53 -1.07
CA ASN A 275 -27.43 5.08 -0.14
C ASN A 275 -28.27 3.94 -0.72
N MET A 276 -28.60 4.00 -2.00
CA MET A 276 -29.33 2.93 -2.70
C MET A 276 -28.50 1.64 -2.77
N ILE A 277 -27.20 1.73 -3.03
CA ILE A 277 -26.27 0.59 -3.06
C ILE A 277 -26.19 -0.05 -1.68
N LYS A 278 -25.96 0.74 -0.62
CA LYS A 278 -25.94 0.25 0.77
C LYS A 278 -27.23 -0.49 1.14
N ALA A 279 -28.38 0.11 0.84
CA ALA A 279 -29.69 -0.50 1.08
C ALA A 279 -29.87 -1.83 0.32
N LYS A 280 -29.41 -1.92 -0.94
CA LYS A 280 -29.50 -3.13 -1.76
C LYS A 280 -28.55 -4.23 -1.31
N MET A 281 -27.35 -3.86 -0.84
CA MET A 281 -26.31 -4.81 -0.41
C MET A 281 -26.45 -5.26 1.06
N ASN A 282 -27.35 -4.66 1.84
CA ASN A 282 -27.47 -4.86 3.29
C ASN A 282 -26.18 -4.51 4.06
N ILE A 283 -25.54 -3.40 3.70
CA ILE A 283 -24.34 -2.86 4.36
C ILE A 283 -24.67 -1.56 5.10
#